data_AF-A0A077JI02-F1
#
_entry.id   AF-A0A077JI02-F1
#
_cell.length_a   1.000
_cell.length_b   1.000
_cell.length_c   1.000
_cell.angle_alpha   90.00
_cell.angle_beta   90.00
_cell.angle_gamma   90.00
#
_symmetry.space_group_name_H-M   'P 1'
#
loop_
_entity.id
_entity.type
_entity.pdbx_description
1 polymer ?
#
loop_
_entity_poly.entity_id
_entity_poly.type
_entity_poly.pdbx_seq_one_letter_code
_entity_poly.pdbx_strand_id
1 'polypeptide(L)' 'MAQPMIYLAETGHVFGYTVRLSSLDAAIQTLNPSFLLMVVTTVPRYLLKSYITKDFI' A
#
# COMPACT_ATOMS: atom_id res chain seq x y z
N MET A 1 17.77 7.26 12.47
CA MET A 1 17.85 6.10 11.54
C MET A 1 16.96 6.42 10.35
N ALA A 2 17.37 6.10 9.12
CA ALA A 2 16.56 6.40 7.94
C ALA A 2 15.24 5.61 7.96
N GLN A 3 14.14 6.27 7.63
CA GLN A 3 12.83 5.61 7.54
C GLN A 3 12.82 4.65 6.35
N PRO A 4 12.52 3.35 6.53
CA PRO A 4 12.42 2.43 5.41
C PRO A 4 11.32 2.85 4.45
N MET A 5 11.59 2.85 3.15
CA MET A 5 10.60 3.14 2.11
C MET A 5 10.27 1.86 1.35
N ILE A 6 8.98 1.63 1.13
CA ILE A 6 8.48 0.48 0.36
C ILE A 6 7.62 1.01 -0.77
N TYR A 7 7.94 0.53 -1.97
CA TYR A 7 7.29 0.91 -3.20
C TYR A 7 6.47 -0.26 -3.73
N LEU A 8 5.16 -0.09 -3.83
CA LEU A 8 4.24 -1.10 -4.36
C LEU A 8 3.65 -0.60 -5.68
N ALA A 9 3.97 -1.28 -6.78
CA ALA A 9 3.43 -0.99 -8.09
C ALA A 9 2.32 -1.98 -8.45
N GLU A 10 1.13 -1.46 -8.76
CA GLU A 10 0.00 -2.22 -9.28
C GLU A 10 -0.22 -1.83 -10.75
N THR A 11 0.00 -2.78 -11.65
CA THR A 11 -0.10 -2.55 -13.10
C THR A 11 -1.48 -2.91 -13.69
N GLY A 12 -2.47 -3.22 -12.85
CA GLY A 12 -3.81 -3.63 -13.27
C GLY A 12 -4.90 -2.90 -12.48
N HIS A 13 -6.10 -2.78 -13.05
CA HIS A 13 -7.20 -2.00 -12.46
C HIS A 13 -8.30 -2.89 -11.83
N VAL A 14 -7.94 -4.11 -11.40
CA VAL A 14 -8.92 -5.08 -10.90
C VAL A 14 -8.83 -5.17 -9.39
N PHE A 15 -9.99 -5.09 -8.74
CA PHE A 15 -10.19 -5.17 -7.28
C PHE A 15 -9.29 -6.18 -6.55
N GLY A 16 -9.10 -7.38 -7.12
CA GLY A 16 -8.29 -8.43 -6.51
C GLY A 16 -6.81 -8.06 -6.30
N TYR A 17 -6.24 -7.21 -7.15
CA TYR A 17 -4.86 -6.73 -7.00
C TYR A 17 -4.74 -5.74 -5.85
N THR A 18 -5.67 -4.78 -5.77
CA THR A 18 -5.77 -3.83 -4.65
C THR A 18 -5.87 -4.54 -3.30
N VAL A 19 -6.71 -5.57 -3.20
CA VAL A 19 -6.85 -6.36 -1.95
C VAL A 19 -5.54 -7.07 -1.60
N ARG A 20 -4.85 -7.69 -2.55
CA ARG A 20 -3.55 -8.34 -2.29
C ARG A 20 -2.49 -7.35 -1.85
N LEU A 21 -2.42 -6.19 -2.49
CA LEU A 21 -1.49 -5.11 -2.15
C LEU A 21 -1.74 -4.61 -0.73
N SER A 22 -2.99 -4.36 -0.37
CA SER A 22 -3.35 -3.96 1.00
C SER A 22 -3.06 -5.04 2.05
N SER A 23 -3.18 -6.32 1.70
CA SER A 23 -2.84 -7.43 2.59
C SER A 23 -1.33 -7.51 2.85
N LEU A 24 -0.52 -7.23 1.82
CA LEU A 24 0.93 -7.14 1.94
C LEU A 24 1.33 -5.93 2.81
N ASP A 25 0.72 -4.77 2.58
CA ASP A 25 0.93 -3.57 3.40
C ASP A 25 0.63 -3.83 4.89
N ALA A 26 -0.51 -4.44 5.20
CA ALA A 26 -0.88 -4.82 6.55
C ALA A 26 0.14 -5.76 7.20
N ALA A 27 0.63 -6.77 6.47
CA ALA A 27 1.63 -7.70 6.97
C ALA A 27 2.96 -6.98 7.29
N ILE A 28 3.42 -6.11 6.40
CA ILE A 28 4.63 -5.31 6.60
C ILE A 28 4.49 -4.41 7.84
N GLN A 29 3.32 -3.82 8.03
CA GLN A 29 3.05 -2.94 9.17
C GLN A 29 3.19 -3.66 10.52
N THR A 30 2.90 -4.97 10.58
CA THR A 30 3.14 -5.76 11.80
C THR A 30 4.64 -5.94 12.10
N LEU A 31 5.49 -5.96 11.08
CA LEU A 31 6.94 -6.16 11.21
C LEU A 31 7.66 -4.85 11.49
N ASN A 32 7.23 -3.76 10.87
CA ASN A 32 7.77 -2.44 11.10
C ASN A 32 6.67 -1.39 10.88
N PRO A 33 6.13 -0.75 11.93
CA PRO A 33 5.08 0.25 11.76
C PRO A 33 5.58 1.57 11.15
N SER A 34 6.89 1.83 11.20
CA SER A 34 7.49 3.13 10.89
C SER A 34 7.94 3.30 9.44
N PHE A 35 7.67 2.37 8.52
CA PHE A 35 7.99 2.55 7.10
C PHE A 35 7.15 3.64 6.40
N LEU A 36 7.59 4.12 5.25
CA LEU A 36 6.80 4.97 4.35
C LEU A 36 6.35 4.13 3.15
N LEU A 37 5.05 4.15 2.86
CA LEU A 37 4.46 3.46 1.70
C LEU A 37 4.31 4.41 0.51
N MET A 38 4.82 4.01 -0.65
CA MET A 38 4.56 4.63 -1.94
C MET A 38 3.77 3.65 -2.81
N VAL A 39 2.62 4.08 -3.33
CA VAL A 39 1.77 3.25 -4.20
C VAL A 39 1.71 3.85 -5.59
N VAL A 40 2.12 3.08 -6.60
CA VAL A 40 1.95 3.46 -8.00
C VAL A 40 0.92 2.56 -8.65
N THR A 41 -0.20 3.15 -8.99
CA THR A 41 -1.37 2.45 -9.51
C THR A 41 -2.23 3.38 -10.36
N THR A 42 -3.11 2.79 -11.16
CA THR A 42 -4.19 3.51 -11.85
C THR A 42 -5.50 3.48 -11.06
N VAL A 43 -5.56 2.70 -9.98
CA VAL A 43 -6.73 2.58 -9.11
C VAL A 43 -7.02 3.90 -8.41
N PRO A 44 -8.29 4.32 -8.32
CA PRO A 44 -8.64 5.58 -7.68
C PRO A 44 -8.29 5.58 -6.20
N ARG A 45 -7.76 6.71 -5.72
CA ARG A 45 -7.26 6.88 -4.33
C ARG A 45 -8.32 6.55 -3.27
N TYR A 46 -9.60 6.81 -3.54
CA TYR A 46 -10.68 6.48 -2.59
C TYR A 46 -10.80 4.96 -2.34
N LEU A 47 -10.53 4.13 -3.37
CA LEU A 47 -10.59 2.68 -3.24
C LEU A 47 -9.36 2.18 -2.47
N LEU A 48 -8.19 2.74 -2.71
CA LEU A 48 -7.00 2.41 -1.90
C LEU A 48 -7.24 2.72 -0.42
N LYS A 49 -7.82 3.89 -0.12
CA LYS A 49 -8.16 4.30 1.25
C LYS A 49 -9.24 3.44 1.93
N SER A 50 -10.02 2.64 1.19
CA SER A 50 -10.92 1.68 1.83
C SER A 50 -10.22 0.42 2.33
N TYR A 51 -8.97 0.18 1.93
CA TYR A 51 -8.18 -0.99 2.34
C TYR A 51 -6.91 -0.65 3.13
N ILE A 52 -6.30 0.50 2.85
CA ILE A 52 -5.06 0.96 3.45
C ILE A 52 -5.40 2.04 4.47
N THR A 53 -5.24 1.70 5.76
CA THR A 53 -5.57 2.61 6.88
C THR A 53 -4.52 3.69 7.08
N LYS A 54 -3.27 3.41 6.72
CA LYS A 54 -2.14 4.33 6.88
C LYS A 54 -2.06 5.33 5.72
N ASP A 55 -1.43 6.48 5.96
CA ASP A 55 -1.07 7.37 4.87
C ASP A 55 -0.04 6.75 3.93
N PHE A 56 -0.24 6.98 2.65
CA PHE A 56 0.63 6.58 1.57
C PHE A 56 0.79 7.72 0.57
N ILE A 57 1.92 7.73 -0.11
CA ILE A 57 2.18 8.61 -1.25
C ILE A 57 1.54 7.97 -2.48
#